data_AF-A0A6A4VMT6-F1
#
_entry.id   AF-A0A6A4VMT6-F1
#
_cell.length_a   1.000
_cell.length_b   1.000
_cell.length_c   1.000
_cell.angle_alpha   90.00
_cell.angle_beta   90.00
_cell.angle_gamma   90.00
#
_symmetry.space_group_name_H-M   'P 1'
#
loop_
_entity.id
_entity.type
_entity.pdbx_description
1 polymer ?
#
loop_
_entity_poly.entity_id
_entity_poly.type
_entity_poly.pdbx_seq_one_letter_code
_entity_poly.pdbx_strand_id
1 'polypeptide(L)'
;MRPSASLLRFSLVLNACLLFSYGVWYMHQSTVVGFVPEPTAQAAPVARTESYRKAKHLTYPVNVLRNVARETVMTHYVLPSDVELYPSEGLAEQFIDMAKEWTFSKETQQMDVFHVGKRHPPFEKWEPIYICTNQEPAYDERLTWEGKMDKMGQGYTLCIQDYDFMILNNAFLVHKPGIKKYKPDKWRDTLVSKQRRFILSAEKLELERMFGRRKQCNLS
;
A
#
# COMPACT_ATOMS: atom_id res chain seq x y z
N MET A 1 -11.27 -30.45 15.60
CA MET A 1 -11.63 -30.63 14.17
C MET A 1 -11.48 -29.28 13.48
N ARG A 2 -10.57 -29.16 12.51
CA ARG A 2 -10.34 -27.94 11.72
C ARG A 2 -11.20 -28.02 10.46
N PRO A 3 -11.90 -26.96 10.03
CA PRO A 3 -12.43 -26.92 8.67
C PRO A 3 -11.28 -26.59 7.71
N SER A 4 -11.17 -27.42 6.68
CA SER A 4 -10.38 -27.19 5.47
C SER A 4 -10.98 -26.00 4.70
N ALA A 5 -10.15 -25.03 4.33
CA ALA A 5 -10.54 -23.92 3.48
C ALA A 5 -9.97 -24.15 2.08
N SER A 6 -10.78 -24.77 1.22
CA SER A 6 -10.65 -24.70 -0.23
C SER A 6 -11.97 -24.15 -0.77
N LEU A 7 -11.91 -22.96 -1.38
CA LEU A 7 -12.49 -22.65 -2.69
C LEU A 7 -12.59 -21.13 -2.91
N LEU A 8 -11.93 -20.71 -3.99
CA LEU A 8 -12.05 -19.42 -4.67
C LEU A 8 -13.51 -19.11 -5.05
N ARG A 9 -13.92 -17.85 -4.86
CA ARG A 9 -14.81 -17.14 -5.80
C ARG A 9 -14.36 -15.68 -5.90
N PHE A 10 -13.99 -15.27 -7.11
CA PHE A 10 -13.73 -13.90 -7.52
C PHE A 10 -14.99 -13.04 -7.42
N SER A 11 -14.81 -11.78 -7.03
CA SER A 11 -15.54 -10.64 -7.60
C SER A 11 -14.75 -9.35 -7.35
N LEU A 12 -14.29 -8.72 -8.43
CA LEU A 12 -13.89 -7.33 -8.47
C LEU A 12 -15.10 -6.44 -8.15
N VAL A 13 -14.95 -5.53 -7.19
CA VAL A 13 -15.61 -4.22 -7.23
C VAL A 13 -14.60 -3.18 -6.77
N LEU A 14 -14.04 -2.45 -7.73
CA LEU A 14 -13.42 -1.14 -7.48
C LEU A 14 -14.55 -0.19 -7.08
N ASN A 15 -14.72 0.06 -5.79
CA ASN A 15 -15.38 1.26 -5.32
C ASN A 15 -14.33 2.15 -4.69
N ALA A 16 -13.79 3.05 -5.52
CA ALA A 16 -13.06 4.20 -5.04
C ALA A 16 -14.06 5.11 -4.32
N CYS A 17 -14.16 5.00 -2.99
CA CYS A 17 -14.84 6.00 -2.17
C CYS A 17 -13.93 7.23 -2.02
N LEU A 18 -14.01 8.13 -3.00
CA LEU A 18 -13.83 9.56 -2.75
C LEU A 18 -15.14 10.04 -2.12
N LEU A 19 -15.18 10.17 -0.80
CA LEU A 19 -16.27 10.87 -0.12
C LEU A 19 -16.09 12.37 -0.37
N PHE A 20 -16.63 12.85 -1.49
CA PHE A 20 -17.13 14.23 -1.56
C PHE A 20 -18.62 14.18 -1.23
N SER A 21 -18.92 14.87 -0.14
CA SER A 21 -20.23 15.07 0.46
C SER A 21 -21.31 15.48 -0.56
N TYR A 22 -22.48 14.82 -0.43
CA TYR A 22 -23.80 15.08 -1.03
C TYR A 22 -24.05 14.56 -2.45
N GLY A 23 -24.82 13.46 -2.55
CA GLY A 23 -25.50 13.05 -3.78
C GLY A 23 -25.71 11.53 -3.90
N VAL A 24 -26.85 11.04 -3.41
CA VAL A 24 -27.32 9.65 -3.64
C VAL A 24 -27.72 9.49 -5.11
N TRP A 25 -27.20 8.48 -5.80
CA TRP A 25 -27.74 8.04 -7.10
C TRP A 25 -27.89 6.52 -7.14
N TYR A 26 -29.14 6.07 -7.28
CA TYR A 26 -29.50 4.72 -7.71
C TYR A 26 -29.38 4.64 -9.25
N MET A 27 -28.79 3.58 -9.79
CA MET A 27 -28.73 3.36 -11.23
C MET A 27 -29.63 2.19 -11.62
N HIS A 28 -30.75 2.50 -12.29
CA HIS A 28 -31.58 1.55 -13.02
C HIS A 28 -31.31 1.75 -14.53
N GLN A 29 -31.03 0.63 -15.21
CA GLN A 29 -30.95 0.37 -16.66
C GLN A 29 -30.73 1.53 -17.67
N SER A 30 -29.57 1.45 -18.33
CA SER A 30 -29.30 1.66 -19.76
C SER A 30 -30.07 2.77 -20.51
N THR A 31 -29.46 3.95 -20.63
CA THR A 31 -29.48 4.75 -21.87
C THR A 31 -28.17 5.55 -21.93
N VAL A 32 -27.42 5.41 -23.03
CA VAL A 32 -26.19 6.20 -23.26
C VAL A 32 -26.60 7.62 -23.58
N VAL A 33 -26.50 8.51 -22.59
CA VAL A 33 -26.61 9.96 -22.80
C VAL A 33 -25.20 10.47 -23.08
N GLY A 34 -25.00 11.08 -24.25
CA GLY A 34 -23.72 11.60 -24.70
C GLY A 34 -23.10 12.55 -23.68
N PHE A 35 -21.79 12.38 -23.46
CA PHE A 35 -20.99 13.22 -22.57
C PHE A 35 -20.86 14.62 -23.19
N VAL A 36 -21.63 15.59 -22.68
CA VAL A 36 -21.33 17.01 -22.91
C VAL A 36 -20.27 17.37 -21.87
N PRO A 37 -19.04 17.73 -22.26
CA PRO A 37 -18.06 18.18 -21.28
C PRO A 37 -18.57 19.46 -20.63
N GLU A 38 -18.77 19.43 -19.30
CA GLU A 38 -18.97 20.65 -18.52
C GLU A 38 -17.80 21.61 -18.81
N PRO A 39 -18.03 22.94 -18.83
CA PRO A 39 -16.94 23.89 -18.92
C PRO A 39 -16.00 23.60 -17.77
N THR A 40 -14.73 23.35 -18.09
CA THR A 40 -13.69 23.10 -17.11
C THR A 40 -13.64 24.26 -16.12
N ALA A 41 -14.19 24.05 -14.92
CA ALA A 41 -13.84 24.88 -13.79
C ALA A 41 -12.35 24.66 -13.54
N GLN A 42 -11.53 25.49 -14.16
CA GLN A 42 -10.10 25.57 -13.87
C GLN A 42 -10.00 25.99 -12.41
N ALA A 43 -9.70 25.02 -11.54
CA ALA A 43 -9.42 25.29 -10.15
C ALA A 43 -8.36 26.39 -10.10
N ALA A 44 -8.70 27.52 -9.49
CA ALA A 44 -7.78 28.65 -9.36
C ALA A 44 -6.46 28.15 -8.76
N PRO A 45 -5.30 28.65 -9.21
CA PRO A 45 -4.02 28.26 -8.66
C PRO A 45 -3.98 28.64 -7.18
N VAL A 46 -4.22 27.66 -6.31
CA VAL A 46 -4.06 27.82 -4.86
C VAL A 46 -2.58 28.08 -4.63
N ALA A 47 -2.23 29.30 -4.20
CA ALA A 47 -0.88 29.63 -3.79
C ALA A 47 -0.43 28.57 -2.77
N ARG A 48 0.65 27.82 -3.08
CA ARG A 48 1.18 26.78 -2.20
C ARG A 48 1.80 27.44 -0.96
N THR A 49 0.96 27.76 0.00
CA THR A 49 1.38 28.14 1.35
C THR A 49 1.92 26.90 2.07
N GLU A 50 2.82 27.11 3.01
CA GLU A 50 3.32 26.03 3.85
C GLU A 50 2.16 25.42 4.65
N SER A 51 2.03 24.10 4.61
CA SER A 51 0.95 23.44 5.35
C SER A 51 1.17 23.60 6.85
N TYR A 52 0.08 23.69 7.62
CA TYR A 52 0.12 23.78 9.07
C TYR A 52 1.03 22.72 9.71
N ARG A 53 0.98 21.49 9.18
CA ARG A 53 1.84 20.37 9.60
C ARG A 53 3.33 20.70 9.49
N LYS A 54 3.75 21.29 8.37
CA LYS A 54 5.14 21.69 8.14
C LYS A 54 5.53 22.86 9.05
N ALA A 55 4.69 23.89 9.09
CA ALA A 55 4.90 25.09 9.92
C ALA A 55 5.03 24.77 11.43
N LYS A 56 4.43 23.66 11.89
CA LYS A 56 4.47 23.20 13.28
C LYS A 56 5.39 22.00 13.52
N HIS A 57 6.14 21.55 12.52
CA HIS A 57 7.01 20.35 12.60
C HIS A 57 6.27 19.12 13.16
N LEU A 58 5.03 18.91 12.73
CA LEU A 58 4.21 17.77 13.16
C LEU A 58 4.51 16.55 12.29
N THR A 59 4.64 15.39 12.94
CA THR A 59 4.79 14.10 12.28
C THR A 59 3.48 13.66 11.62
N TYR A 60 3.58 12.95 10.51
CA TYR A 60 2.42 12.38 9.83
C TYR A 60 2.08 10.99 10.42
N PRO A 61 0.91 10.81 11.06
CA PRO A 61 0.53 9.58 11.76
C PRO A 61 0.02 8.53 10.77
N VAL A 62 0.89 8.09 9.87
CA VAL A 62 0.51 7.26 8.72
C VAL A 62 -0.13 5.92 9.10
N ASN A 63 0.31 5.29 10.20
CA ASN A 63 -0.22 4.01 10.63
C ASN A 63 -1.59 4.12 11.29
N VAL A 64 -1.84 5.19 12.06
CA VAL A 64 -3.18 5.52 12.56
C VAL A 64 -4.15 5.63 11.38
N LEU A 65 -3.76 6.38 10.35
CA LEU A 65 -4.61 6.59 9.17
C LEU A 65 -4.85 5.28 8.40
N ARG A 66 -3.85 4.39 8.33
CA ARG A 66 -4.01 3.04 7.73
C ARG A 66 -5.00 2.19 8.52
N ASN A 67 -4.88 2.16 9.86
CA ASN A 67 -5.78 1.37 10.69
C ASN A 67 -7.22 1.88 10.61
N VAL A 68 -7.42 3.20 10.74
CA VAL A 68 -8.76 3.82 10.59
C VAL A 68 -9.36 3.49 9.23
N ALA A 69 -8.58 3.59 8.15
CA ALA A 69 -9.06 3.24 6.81
C ALA A 69 -9.42 1.75 6.68
N ARG A 70 -8.64 0.85 7.30
CA ARG A 70 -8.91 -0.59 7.29
C ARG A 70 -10.16 -0.96 8.09
N GLU A 71 -10.37 -0.32 9.23
CA GLU A 71 -11.53 -0.58 10.10
C GLU A 71 -12.84 -0.04 9.52
N THR A 72 -12.78 1.00 8.68
CA THR A 72 -13.97 1.69 8.16
C THR A 72 -14.36 1.28 6.74
N VAL A 73 -13.53 0.48 6.06
CA VAL A 73 -13.81 0.03 4.70
C VAL A 73 -14.93 -1.02 4.68
N MET A 74 -15.86 -0.88 3.73
CA MET A 74 -16.99 -1.82 3.60
C MET A 74 -16.65 -3.05 2.74
N THR A 75 -15.54 -3.00 1.99
CA THR A 75 -15.10 -4.10 1.12
C THR A 75 -14.29 -5.13 1.91
N HIS A 76 -14.39 -6.39 1.50
CA HIS A 76 -13.65 -7.47 2.15
C HIS A 76 -12.13 -7.37 1.95
N TYR A 77 -11.74 -6.93 0.75
CA TYR A 77 -10.35 -6.74 0.36
C TYR A 77 -9.98 -5.25 0.38
N VAL A 78 -8.76 -4.96 0.81
CA VAL A 78 -8.22 -3.61 0.98
C VAL A 78 -6.86 -3.55 0.33
N LEU A 79 -6.63 -2.53 -0.50
CA LEU A 79 -5.32 -2.26 -1.11
C LEU A 79 -4.76 -0.94 -0.55
N PRO A 80 -3.89 -0.99 0.48
CA PRO A 80 -3.24 0.20 1.02
C PRO A 80 -2.18 0.72 0.03
N SER A 81 -2.57 1.66 -0.83
CA SER A 81 -1.67 2.32 -1.78
C SER A 81 -1.25 3.71 -1.29
N ASP A 82 0.00 4.09 -1.54
CA ASP A 82 0.43 5.48 -1.37
C ASP A 82 -0.22 6.34 -2.48
N VAL A 83 -0.63 7.57 -2.18
CA VAL A 83 -1.34 8.45 -3.15
C VAL A 83 -0.56 8.72 -4.44
N GLU A 84 0.78 8.62 -4.40
CA GLU A 84 1.66 8.83 -5.56
C GLU A 84 1.83 7.57 -6.43
N LEU A 85 1.22 6.46 -6.02
CA LEU A 85 1.20 5.21 -6.75
C LEU A 85 -0.11 5.12 -7.50
N TYR A 86 -0.01 5.42 -8.79
CA TYR A 86 -1.12 5.32 -9.71
C TYR A 86 -0.95 4.04 -10.53
N PRO A 87 -2.05 3.38 -10.90
CA PRO A 87 -2.00 2.54 -12.09
C PRO A 87 -1.60 3.46 -13.24
N SER A 88 -0.51 3.16 -13.93
CA SER A 88 -0.02 4.06 -14.99
C SER A 88 -1.00 4.08 -16.16
N GLU A 89 -1.32 5.30 -16.62
CA GLU A 89 -1.98 5.52 -17.90
C GLU A 89 -1.00 5.14 -19.02
N GLY A 90 -1.41 4.29 -19.95
CA GLY A 90 -0.52 3.73 -20.96
C GLY A 90 0.56 2.78 -20.42
N LEU A 91 0.40 2.26 -19.19
CA LEU A 91 1.32 1.28 -18.60
C LEU A 91 1.54 0.08 -19.49
N ALA A 92 0.48 -0.45 -20.07
CA ALA A 92 0.57 -1.60 -20.96
C ALA A 92 1.53 -1.31 -22.13
N GLU A 93 1.45 -0.13 -22.72
CA GLU A 93 2.30 0.26 -23.86
C GLU A 93 3.76 0.47 -23.44
N GLN A 94 4.01 1.18 -22.33
CA GLN A 94 5.38 1.40 -21.82
C GLN A 94 6.01 0.13 -21.24
N PHE A 95 5.19 -0.76 -20.67
CA PHE A 95 5.59 -2.09 -20.23
C PHE A 95 5.92 -2.97 -21.43
N ILE A 96 5.15 -2.92 -22.53
CA ILE A 96 5.46 -3.62 -23.80
C ILE A 96 6.80 -3.15 -24.37
N ASP A 97 7.12 -1.86 -24.29
CA ASP A 97 8.42 -1.34 -24.73
C ASP A 97 9.59 -1.77 -23.83
N MET A 98 9.39 -1.80 -22.50
CA MET A 98 10.36 -2.31 -21.53
C MET A 98 10.51 -3.85 -21.61
N ALA A 99 9.44 -4.57 -21.92
CA ALA A 99 9.37 -6.02 -22.00
C ALA A 99 9.99 -6.58 -23.28
N LYS A 100 10.49 -5.74 -24.20
CA LYS A 100 11.28 -6.17 -25.36
C LYS A 100 12.52 -6.99 -24.97
N GLU A 101 13.02 -6.85 -23.73
CA GLU A 101 14.07 -7.71 -23.15
C GLU A 101 13.53 -8.94 -22.38
N TRP A 102 12.24 -8.98 -22.02
CA TRP A 102 11.55 -10.06 -21.25
C TRP A 102 10.70 -11.01 -22.14
N THR A 103 10.75 -10.80 -23.46
CA THR A 103 9.91 -11.37 -24.54
C THR A 103 9.96 -12.89 -24.72
N PHE A 104 10.78 -13.62 -23.96
CA PHE A 104 10.82 -15.09 -24.04
C PHE A 104 9.83 -15.80 -23.11
N SER A 105 9.09 -15.06 -22.29
CA SER A 105 8.01 -15.60 -21.46
C SER A 105 6.65 -15.47 -22.16
N LYS A 106 5.81 -16.51 -22.11
CA LYS A 106 4.44 -16.44 -22.63
C LYS A 106 3.61 -15.51 -21.76
N GLU A 107 3.23 -14.35 -22.28
CA GLU A 107 2.31 -13.43 -21.62
C GLU A 107 0.90 -14.03 -21.58
N THR A 108 0.28 -14.04 -20.40
CA THR A 108 -1.13 -14.42 -20.25
C THR A 108 -1.97 -13.15 -20.17
N GLN A 109 -3.09 -13.09 -20.89
CA GLN A 109 -4.02 -11.94 -20.82
C GLN A 109 -4.74 -11.84 -19.46
N GLN A 110 -4.66 -12.87 -18.63
CA GLN A 110 -5.29 -12.95 -17.32
C GLN A 110 -4.27 -12.64 -16.20
N MET A 111 -4.73 -11.92 -15.18
CA MET A 111 -4.00 -11.74 -13.92
C MET A 111 -4.10 -13.03 -13.10
N ASP A 112 -2.96 -13.62 -12.78
CA ASP A 112 -2.80 -14.86 -12.05
C ASP A 112 -1.60 -14.79 -11.08
N VAL A 113 -1.49 -15.76 -10.19
CA VAL A 113 -0.35 -15.90 -9.28
C VAL A 113 0.86 -16.39 -10.07
N PHE A 114 1.79 -15.48 -10.34
CA PHE A 114 3.04 -15.80 -11.03
C PHE A 114 4.08 -16.41 -10.10
N HIS A 115 4.12 -15.96 -8.84
CA HIS A 115 5.07 -16.46 -7.85
C HIS A 115 4.47 -16.44 -6.45
N VAL A 116 4.84 -17.41 -5.62
CA VAL A 116 4.53 -17.41 -4.19
C VAL A 116 5.84 -17.33 -3.43
N GLY A 117 6.03 -16.25 -2.69
CA GLY A 117 7.27 -15.94 -1.98
C GLY A 117 7.08 -15.81 -0.47
N LYS A 118 8.19 -15.91 0.25
CA LYS A 118 8.28 -15.62 1.69
C LYS A 118 9.19 -14.42 1.92
N ARG A 119 8.91 -13.63 2.96
CA ARG A 119 9.78 -12.53 3.42
C ARG A 119 10.93 -13.06 4.30
N HIS A 120 11.63 -14.07 3.80
CA HIS A 120 12.84 -14.65 4.41
C HIS A 120 14.09 -13.99 3.83
N PRO A 121 15.26 -14.13 4.46
CA PRO A 121 16.53 -13.73 3.88
C PRO A 121 16.68 -14.18 2.42
N PRO A 122 17.10 -13.28 1.50
CA PRO A 122 17.60 -11.92 1.71
C PRO A 122 16.54 -10.79 1.60
N PHE A 123 15.25 -11.13 1.67
CA PHE A 123 14.13 -10.23 1.40
C PHE A 123 13.52 -9.59 2.65
N GLU A 124 14.23 -9.54 3.78
CA GLU A 124 13.68 -9.01 5.05
C GLU A 124 13.41 -7.51 4.99
N LYS A 125 14.00 -6.80 4.02
CA LYS A 125 13.75 -5.39 3.74
C LYS A 125 12.72 -5.15 2.64
N TRP A 126 12.22 -6.21 2.01
CA TRP A 126 11.17 -6.08 1.03
C TRP A 126 9.87 -5.64 1.72
N GLU A 127 9.34 -4.49 1.29
CA GLU A 127 8.10 -3.90 1.79
C GLU A 127 7.07 -3.85 0.65
N PRO A 128 6.42 -4.98 0.34
CA PRO A 128 5.41 -5.01 -0.70
C PRO A 128 4.20 -4.17 -0.33
N ILE A 129 3.56 -3.60 -1.34
CA ILE A 129 2.15 -3.24 -1.25
C ILE A 129 1.37 -4.48 -1.63
N TYR A 130 0.48 -4.90 -0.75
CA TYR A 130 -0.27 -6.14 -0.89
C TYR A 130 -1.75 -5.88 -0.66
N ILE A 131 -2.59 -6.70 -1.29
CA ILE A 131 -4.02 -6.73 -1.00
C ILE A 131 -4.19 -7.48 0.32
N CYS A 132 -4.80 -6.85 1.30
CA CYS A 132 -5.07 -7.43 2.61
C CYS A 132 -6.57 -7.57 2.87
N THR A 133 -6.90 -8.22 3.97
CA THR A 133 -8.23 -8.23 4.56
C THR A 133 -8.19 -7.41 5.86
N ASN A 134 -9.22 -7.57 6.70
CA ASN A 134 -9.21 -7.04 8.06
C ASN A 134 -8.74 -8.06 9.11
N GLN A 135 -8.15 -9.18 8.68
CA GLN A 135 -7.65 -10.25 9.58
C GLN A 135 -6.17 -10.12 9.90
N GLU A 136 -5.40 -9.44 9.06
CA GLU A 136 -3.97 -9.19 9.30
C GLU A 136 -3.81 -8.22 10.47
N PRO A 137 -2.74 -8.32 11.27
CA PRO A 137 -2.52 -7.42 12.40
C PRO A 137 -2.55 -5.94 12.01
N ALA A 138 -2.97 -5.10 12.95
CA ALA A 138 -2.95 -3.66 12.78
C ALA A 138 -1.51 -3.14 12.67
N TYR A 139 -1.33 -2.03 11.96
CA TYR A 139 -0.06 -1.34 11.91
C TYR A 139 0.24 -0.70 13.29
N ASP A 140 1.51 -0.64 13.69
CA ASP A 140 1.89 0.06 14.92
C ASP A 140 1.72 1.57 14.77
N GLU A 141 0.71 2.11 15.44
CA GLU A 141 0.31 3.53 15.39
C GLU A 141 1.35 4.50 15.94
N ARG A 142 2.32 4.00 16.72
CA ARG A 142 3.42 4.82 17.26
C ARG A 142 4.42 5.20 16.18
N LEU A 143 4.42 4.51 15.04
CA LEU A 143 5.32 4.75 13.93
C LEU A 143 4.80 5.84 12.99
N THR A 144 5.68 6.77 12.66
CA THR A 144 5.39 7.92 11.78
C THR A 144 6.07 7.77 10.43
N TRP A 145 5.55 8.46 9.41
CA TRP A 145 6.12 8.45 8.06
C TRP A 145 7.53 9.07 7.99
N GLU A 146 7.80 10.05 8.86
CA GLU A 146 9.11 10.68 8.95
C GLU A 146 10.21 9.66 9.29
N GLY A 147 9.88 8.64 10.08
CA GLY A 147 10.81 7.60 10.54
C GLY A 147 11.22 6.55 9.50
N LYS A 148 10.63 6.55 8.29
CA LYS A 148 11.01 5.73 7.11
C LYS A 148 10.90 4.19 7.26
N MET A 149 10.40 3.68 8.38
CA MET A 149 10.25 2.23 8.62
C MET A 149 8.82 1.89 9.10
N ASP A 150 7.83 2.69 8.71
CA ASP A 150 6.45 2.59 9.19
C ASP A 150 5.73 1.30 8.78
N LYS A 151 6.21 0.58 7.75
CA LYS A 151 5.64 -0.71 7.31
C LYS A 151 6.52 -1.92 7.70
N MET A 152 7.72 -1.70 8.24
CA MET A 152 8.67 -2.77 8.53
C MET A 152 8.19 -3.72 9.63
N GLY A 153 7.57 -3.16 10.69
CA GLY A 153 6.93 -3.95 11.75
C GLY A 153 5.83 -4.85 11.20
N GLN A 154 4.94 -4.30 10.37
CA GLN A 154 3.88 -5.06 9.70
C GLN A 154 4.45 -6.22 8.88
N GLY A 155 5.46 -5.95 8.03
CA GLY A 155 6.09 -6.99 7.23
C GLY A 155 6.76 -8.08 8.09
N TYR A 156 7.30 -7.71 9.25
CA TYR A 156 7.91 -8.66 10.17
C TYR A 156 6.86 -9.56 10.82
N THR A 157 5.74 -8.98 11.24
CA THR A 157 4.60 -9.72 11.79
C THR A 157 4.05 -10.74 10.81
N LEU A 158 3.84 -10.36 9.55
CA LEU A 158 3.40 -11.29 8.49
C LEU A 158 4.37 -12.46 8.30
N CYS A 159 5.68 -12.21 8.40
CA CYS A 159 6.69 -13.27 8.36
C CYS A 159 6.58 -14.22 9.57
N ILE A 160 6.46 -13.68 10.79
CA ILE A 160 6.32 -14.51 12.01
C ILE A 160 5.06 -15.38 11.94
N GLN A 161 3.97 -14.84 11.39
CA GLN A 161 2.71 -15.54 11.22
C GLN A 161 2.67 -16.47 9.99
N ASP A 162 3.80 -16.64 9.29
CA ASP A 162 3.97 -17.58 8.18
C ASP A 162 3.11 -17.29 6.94
N TYR A 163 2.84 -16.02 6.66
CA TYR A 163 2.09 -15.65 5.46
C TYR A 163 2.88 -15.98 4.18
N ASP A 164 2.13 -16.34 3.15
CA ASP A 164 2.61 -16.45 1.77
C ASP A 164 2.31 -15.15 1.01
N PHE A 165 3.30 -14.60 0.31
CA PHE A 165 3.11 -13.48 -0.59
C PHE A 165 2.86 -13.99 -2.00
N MET A 166 1.62 -13.90 -2.45
CA MET A 166 1.24 -14.18 -3.84
C MET A 166 1.55 -12.95 -4.70
N ILE A 167 2.52 -13.11 -5.60
CA ILE A 167 2.94 -12.08 -6.55
C ILE A 167 2.17 -12.32 -7.84
N LEU A 168 1.40 -11.32 -8.24
CA LEU A 168 0.55 -11.36 -9.43
C LEU A 168 1.33 -10.90 -10.66
N ASN A 169 1.12 -11.56 -11.80
CA ASN A 169 1.53 -10.98 -13.09
C ASN A 169 0.57 -9.87 -13.53
N ASN A 170 1.03 -9.00 -14.44
CA ASN A 170 0.23 -7.95 -15.07
C ASN A 170 -0.38 -6.90 -14.09
N ALA A 171 0.09 -6.86 -12.85
CA ALA A 171 -0.35 -5.94 -11.81
C ALA A 171 0.83 -5.06 -11.35
N PHE A 172 0.95 -3.86 -11.93
CA PHE A 172 2.03 -2.93 -11.60
C PHE A 172 1.47 -1.60 -11.08
N LEU A 173 2.13 -1.06 -10.05
CA LEU A 173 1.92 0.29 -9.55
C LEU A 173 3.09 1.17 -9.99
N VAL A 174 2.81 2.35 -10.55
CA VAL A 174 3.85 3.29 -10.98
C VAL A 174 3.85 4.52 -10.09
N HIS A 175 5.06 4.90 -9.70
CA HIS A 175 5.29 6.08 -8.89
C HIS A 175 5.45 7.33 -9.77
N LYS A 176 4.50 8.27 -9.70
CA LYS A 176 4.63 9.60 -10.32
C LYS A 176 5.17 10.56 -9.25
N PRO A 177 6.24 11.37 -9.49
CA PRO A 177 6.82 11.78 -10.76
C PRO A 177 8.16 11.07 -11.08
N GLY A 178 8.28 9.76 -10.83
CA GLY A 178 9.50 8.98 -11.04
C GLY A 178 10.33 8.73 -9.77
N ILE A 179 11.62 8.43 -9.93
CA ILE A 179 12.54 8.05 -8.84
C ILE A 179 12.71 9.20 -7.83
N LYS A 180 12.44 8.93 -6.55
CA LYS A 180 12.61 9.90 -5.46
C LYS A 180 14.08 10.29 -5.34
N LYS A 181 14.39 11.57 -5.54
CA LYS A 181 15.74 12.12 -5.25
C LYS A 181 15.90 12.33 -3.75
N TYR A 182 17.05 11.94 -3.22
CA TYR A 182 17.40 12.20 -1.82
C TYR A 182 17.49 13.70 -1.56
N LYS A 183 16.83 14.17 -0.50
CA LYS A 183 16.93 15.54 0.00
C LYS A 183 17.33 15.47 1.48
N PRO A 184 18.48 16.02 1.88
CA PRO A 184 18.88 16.05 3.28
C PRO A 184 17.85 16.81 4.12
N ASP A 185 17.51 16.26 5.28
CA ASP A 185 16.59 16.87 6.24
C ASP A 185 16.99 16.46 7.65
N LYS A 186 17.74 17.35 8.34
CA LYS A 186 18.30 17.06 9.65
C LYS A 186 17.23 16.74 10.69
N TRP A 187 16.10 17.45 10.66
CA TRP A 187 15.00 17.21 11.60
C TRP A 187 14.44 15.80 11.37
N ARG A 188 14.19 15.44 10.12
CA ARG A 188 13.74 14.08 9.78
C ARG A 188 14.76 13.01 10.17
N ASP A 189 16.05 13.25 9.96
CA ASP A 189 17.11 12.29 10.31
C ASP A 189 17.17 12.00 11.82
N THR A 190 16.86 12.99 12.67
CA THR A 190 16.72 12.75 14.11
C THR A 190 15.54 11.82 14.44
N LEU A 191 14.41 11.98 13.73
CA LEU A 191 13.22 11.14 13.90
C LEU A 191 13.48 9.71 13.41
N VAL A 192 14.13 9.55 12.25
CA VAL A 192 14.56 8.24 11.73
C VAL A 192 15.39 7.49 12.76
N SER A 193 16.38 8.17 13.35
CA SER A 193 17.27 7.56 14.34
C SER A 193 16.52 7.17 15.63
N LYS A 194 15.60 8.03 16.09
CA LYS A 194 14.77 7.77 17.28
C LYS A 194 13.83 6.59 17.04
N GLN A 195 13.13 6.56 15.91
CA GLN A 195 12.17 5.52 15.57
C GLN A 195 12.89 4.18 15.32
N ARG A 196 14.03 4.18 14.64
CA ARG A 196 14.84 2.95 14.47
C ARG A 196 15.23 2.31 15.80
N ARG A 197 15.65 3.12 16.79
CA ARG A 197 15.94 2.60 18.14
C ARG A 197 14.70 1.98 18.75
N PHE A 198 13.57 2.68 18.71
CA PHE A 198 12.30 2.20 19.23
C PHE A 198 11.86 0.87 18.59
N ILE A 199 11.90 0.77 17.27
CA ILE A 199 11.57 -0.44 16.51
C ILE A 199 12.39 -1.63 17.00
N LEU A 200 13.71 -1.45 17.12
CA LEU A 200 14.62 -2.53 17.48
C LEU A 200 14.61 -2.88 18.97
N SER A 201 14.33 -1.93 19.85
CA SER A 201 14.40 -2.12 21.31
C SER A 201 13.07 -2.47 21.96
N ALA A 202 11.95 -2.04 21.39
CA ALA A 202 10.63 -2.17 21.99
C ALA A 202 9.67 -2.92 21.07
N GLU A 203 9.34 -2.37 19.90
CA GLU A 203 8.35 -2.96 18.99
C GLU A 203 8.71 -4.41 18.63
N LYS A 204 9.97 -4.68 18.27
CA LYS A 204 10.43 -6.04 17.96
C LYS A 204 10.11 -7.03 19.09
N LEU A 205 10.41 -6.66 20.33
CA LEU A 205 10.20 -7.52 21.49
C LEU A 205 8.72 -7.74 21.77
N GLU A 206 7.90 -6.69 21.60
CA GLU A 206 6.45 -6.77 21.73
C GLU A 206 5.85 -7.70 20.67
N LEU A 207 6.27 -7.57 19.40
CA LEU A 207 5.84 -8.45 18.30
C LEU A 207 6.27 -9.90 18.54
N GLU A 208 7.52 -10.13 18.97
CA GLU A 208 8.00 -11.48 19.31
C GLU A 208 7.22 -12.09 20.50
N ARG A 209 6.76 -11.26 21.44
CA ARG A 209 5.93 -11.71 22.58
C ARG A 209 4.50 -12.01 22.18
N MET A 210 3.93 -11.26 21.24
CA MET A 210 2.54 -11.42 20.78
C MET A 210 2.39 -12.58 19.80
N PHE A 211 3.30 -12.69 18.83
CA PHE A 211 3.17 -13.61 17.69
C PHE A 211 4.20 -14.75 17.70
N GLY A 212 5.17 -14.72 18.61
CA GLY A 212 6.26 -15.68 18.69
C GLY A 212 7.46 -15.27 17.84
N ARG A 213 8.42 -16.18 17.68
CA ARG A 213 9.68 -15.93 16.95
C ARG A 213 9.95 -17.00 15.91
N ARG A 214 10.41 -16.59 14.73
CA ARG A 214 10.88 -17.49 13.66
C ARG A 214 12.30 -17.11 13.25
N LYS A 215 13.19 -18.11 13.13
CA LYS A 215 14.62 -17.90 12.80
C LYS A 215 14.82 -17.24 11.43
N GLN A 216 13.89 -17.45 10.50
CA GLN A 216 13.94 -16.92 9.13
C GLN A 216 13.36 -15.51 9.02
N CYS A 217 12.82 -14.93 10.09
CA CYS A 217 12.22 -13.60 10.08
C CYS A 217 13.12 -12.61 10.79
N ASN A 218 13.37 -11.47 10.16
CA ASN A 218 14.15 -10.39 10.74
C ASN A 218 13.45 -9.04 10.62
N LEU A 219 13.67 -8.20 11.63
CA LEU A 219 13.30 -6.79 11.66
C LEU A 219 14.61 -6.01 11.80
N SER A 220 15.08 -5.43 10.69
CA SER A 220 16.43 -4.85 10.52
C SER A 220 16.42 -3.43 9.96
#